data_AF-L9VF32-F1
#
_entry.id   AF-L9VF32-F1
#
_cell.length_a   1.000
_cell.length_b   1.000
_cell.length_c   1.000
_cell.angle_alpha   90.00
_cell.angle_beta   90.00
_cell.angle_gamma   90.00
#
_symmetry.space_group_name_H-M   'P 1'
#
loop_
_entity.id
_entity.type
_entity.pdbx_description
1 polymer ?
#
loop_
_entity_poly.entity_id
_entity_poly.type
_entity_poly.pdbx_seq_one_letter_code
_entity_poly.pdbx_strand_id
1 'polypeptide(L)'
;MHPEPHDSAFYRTIIEHLVDDCPWDSINGDVRPSRVAATAADPTAVAELQLTHLLTDAELYCQLPGPGDGSAAHLVLYQGLDHALDGTGEPSDDGFVETLSAAHETIASVHESEYVTPVADPTIILEAHVPHSYTESKLYSMMTAISATALRVQRLHGELRTTVNAVSNVESDGGHRRSPLVFESSVESACQR
;
A
#
# COMPACT_ATOMS: atom_id res chain seq x y z
N MET A 1 -29.46 6.11 19.03
CA MET A 1 -29.23 5.15 20.12
C MET A 1 -27.73 4.91 20.11
N HIS A 2 -26.97 5.45 21.06
CA HIS A 2 -25.54 5.18 21.12
C HIS A 2 -25.34 3.73 21.60
N PRO A 3 -24.52 2.91 20.95
CA PRO A 3 -24.16 1.60 21.48
C PRO A 3 -23.55 1.76 22.87
N GLU A 4 -23.76 0.77 23.76
CA GLU A 4 -23.09 0.77 25.06
C GLU A 4 -21.57 0.78 24.84
N PRO A 5 -20.81 1.58 25.61
CA PRO A 5 -19.37 1.63 25.46
C PRO A 5 -18.76 0.26 25.73
N HIS A 6 -17.97 -0.24 24.79
CA HIS A 6 -17.21 -1.46 24.95
C HIS A 6 -15.99 -1.23 25.85
N ASP A 7 -15.58 -2.27 26.58
CA ASP A 7 -14.45 -2.15 27.48
C ASP A 7 -13.09 -2.23 26.77
N SER A 8 -12.01 -1.94 27.50
CA SER A 8 -10.66 -2.02 26.96
C SER A 8 -10.24 -3.43 26.56
N ALA A 9 -10.87 -4.48 27.09
CA ALA A 9 -10.53 -5.86 26.74
C ALA A 9 -11.00 -6.17 25.31
N PHE A 10 -12.20 -5.72 24.95
CA PHE A 10 -12.74 -5.82 23.60
C PHE A 10 -11.83 -5.19 22.53
N TYR A 11 -11.41 -3.94 22.73
CA TYR A 11 -10.54 -3.25 21.78
C TYR A 11 -9.13 -3.85 21.74
N ARG A 12 -8.63 -4.36 22.88
CA ARG A 12 -7.33 -5.04 22.91
C ARG A 12 -7.34 -6.28 22.02
N THR A 13 -8.39 -7.09 22.05
CA THR A 13 -8.51 -8.28 21.18
C THR A 13 -8.50 -7.91 19.71
N ILE A 14 -9.16 -6.82 19.32
CA ILE A 14 -9.08 -6.33 17.93
C ILE A 14 -7.62 -6.00 17.58
N ILE A 15 -6.94 -5.20 18.40
CA ILE A 15 -5.55 -4.78 18.16
C ILE A 15 -4.61 -5.99 18.08
N GLU A 16 -4.77 -6.97 18.96
CA GLU A 16 -3.98 -8.23 18.95
C GLU A 16 -4.15 -8.96 17.62
N HIS A 17 -5.38 -9.11 17.11
CA HIS A 17 -5.61 -9.72 15.79
C HIS A 17 -5.09 -8.89 14.60
N LEU A 18 -5.03 -7.56 14.73
CA LEU A 18 -4.45 -6.71 13.69
C LEU A 18 -2.92 -6.85 13.60
N VAL A 19 -2.25 -7.12 14.72
CA VAL A 19 -0.78 -7.08 14.81
C VAL A 19 -0.14 -8.47 14.86
N ASP A 20 -0.69 -9.41 15.61
CA ASP A 20 0.01 -10.68 15.91
C ASP A 20 -0.10 -11.71 14.79
N ASP A 21 -1.22 -11.71 14.05
CA ASP A 21 -1.56 -12.77 13.09
C ASP A 21 -1.16 -12.45 11.64
N CYS A 22 -0.68 -11.23 11.37
CA CYS A 22 -0.45 -10.73 10.02
C CYS A 22 0.89 -9.97 9.92
N PRO A 23 1.47 -9.82 8.72
CA PRO A 23 2.77 -9.16 8.52
C PRO A 23 2.69 -7.63 8.64
N TRP A 24 2.11 -7.12 9.73
CA TRP A 24 1.99 -5.70 10.06
C TRP A 24 2.76 -5.41 11.34
N ASP A 25 3.51 -4.32 11.35
CA ASP A 25 4.23 -3.83 12.52
C ASP A 25 3.92 -2.36 12.75
N SER A 26 4.10 -1.90 13.97
CA SER A 26 3.93 -0.49 14.32
C SER A 26 5.01 0.40 13.69
N ILE A 27 4.59 1.52 13.08
CA ILE A 27 5.52 2.47 12.42
C ILE A 27 6.61 2.98 13.37
N ASN A 28 6.30 3.09 14.66
CA ASN A 28 7.20 3.67 15.67
C ASN A 28 7.75 2.65 16.70
N GLY A 29 7.45 1.35 16.57
CA GLY A 29 7.88 0.33 17.54
C GLY A 29 7.33 0.46 18.97
N ASP A 30 6.51 1.48 19.27
CA ASP A 30 5.92 1.76 20.60
C ASP A 30 4.39 1.73 20.57
N VAL A 31 3.81 0.73 19.89
CA VAL A 31 2.40 0.44 20.11
C VAL A 31 2.28 -0.25 21.44
N ARG A 32 1.54 0.39 22.35
CA ARG A 32 1.13 -0.20 23.63
C ARG A 32 -0.35 -0.57 23.51
N PRO A 33 -0.68 -1.83 23.12
CA PRO A 33 -2.07 -2.23 22.87
C PRO A 33 -3.00 -1.88 24.03
N SER A 34 -2.53 -2.03 25.26
CA SER A 34 -3.31 -1.68 26.46
C SER A 34 -3.64 -0.19 26.57
N ARG A 35 -2.75 0.71 26.12
CA ARG A 35 -3.00 2.16 26.13
C ARG A 35 -3.98 2.54 25.03
N VAL A 36 -3.78 2.03 23.82
CA VAL A 36 -4.67 2.27 22.67
C VAL A 36 -6.07 1.76 22.99
N ALA A 37 -6.19 0.55 23.54
CA ALA A 37 -7.47 -0.03 23.93
C ALA A 37 -8.16 0.71 25.08
N ALA A 38 -7.39 1.23 26.05
CA ALA A 38 -7.94 2.06 27.12
C ALA A 38 -8.46 3.41 26.59
N THR A 39 -7.74 4.03 25.65
CA THR A 39 -8.22 5.24 24.97
C THR A 39 -9.49 4.96 24.15
N ALA A 40 -9.54 3.84 23.43
CA ALA A 40 -10.71 3.46 22.63
C ALA A 40 -11.97 3.18 23.47
N ALA A 41 -11.78 2.72 24.71
CA ALA A 41 -12.89 2.49 25.65
C ALA A 41 -13.43 3.77 26.29
N ASP A 42 -12.74 4.91 26.15
CA ASP A 42 -13.26 6.21 26.59
C ASP A 42 -14.28 6.71 25.54
N PRO A 43 -15.56 6.92 25.92
CA PRO A 43 -16.61 7.33 24.99
C PRO A 43 -16.40 8.73 24.38
N THR A 44 -15.43 9.49 24.87
CA THR A 44 -15.10 10.83 24.38
C THR A 44 -13.84 10.87 23.51
N ALA A 45 -13.15 9.74 23.34
CA ALA A 45 -11.89 9.66 22.62
C ALA A 45 -11.97 8.70 21.43
N VAL A 46 -11.07 8.94 20.47
CA VAL A 46 -10.75 7.99 19.40
C VAL A 46 -9.27 7.65 19.56
N ALA A 47 -8.97 6.37 19.61
CA ALA A 47 -7.60 5.89 19.59
C ALA A 47 -7.16 5.66 18.14
N GLU A 48 -5.94 6.06 17.83
CA GLU A 48 -5.35 5.91 16.50
C GLU A 48 -4.16 4.97 16.56
N LEU A 49 -4.05 4.10 15.56
CA LEU A 49 -2.99 3.12 15.39
C LEU A 49 -2.51 3.17 13.94
N GLN A 50 -1.21 3.27 13.76
CA GLN A 50 -0.56 3.21 12.46
C GLN A 50 0.34 1.99 12.37
N LEU A 51 0.15 1.21 11.33
CA LEU A 51 0.92 0.00 11.04
C LEU A 51 1.56 0.11 9.65
N THR A 52 2.72 -0.50 9.48
CA THR A 52 3.41 -0.71 8.21
C THR A 52 3.47 -2.18 7.89
N HIS A 53 3.27 -2.53 6.63
CA HIS A 53 3.41 -3.91 6.18
C HIS A 53 4.89 -4.29 6.04
N LEU A 54 5.27 -5.48 6.51
CA LEU A 54 6.68 -5.90 6.58
C LEU A 54 7.33 -6.19 5.21
N LEU A 55 6.52 -6.33 4.15
CA LEU A 55 6.98 -6.78 2.83
C LEU A 55 6.64 -5.82 1.69
N THR A 56 5.95 -4.72 1.98
CA THR A 56 5.47 -3.77 0.96
C THR A 56 5.57 -2.34 1.50
N ASP A 57 5.38 -1.36 0.63
CA ASP A 57 5.37 0.05 0.98
C ASP A 57 4.00 0.48 1.56
N ALA A 58 3.24 -0.45 2.16
CA ALA A 58 1.86 -0.22 2.55
C ALA A 58 1.75 0.21 4.02
N GLU A 59 0.88 1.17 4.28
CA GLU A 59 0.53 1.65 5.62
C GLU A 59 -0.94 1.38 5.90
N LEU A 60 -1.26 0.99 7.13
CA LEU A 60 -2.61 0.77 7.60
C LEU A 60 -2.88 1.72 8.76
N TYR A 61 -3.80 2.66 8.54
CA TYR A 61 -4.26 3.57 9.56
C TYR A 61 -5.55 3.04 10.17
N CYS A 62 -5.61 2.93 11.50
CA CYS A 62 -6.73 2.36 12.22
C CYS A 62 -7.23 3.33 13.28
N GLN A 63 -8.56 3.49 13.36
CA GLN A 63 -9.27 4.29 14.34
C GLN A 63 -10.22 3.41 15.16
N LEU A 64 -10.16 3.53 16.49
CA LEU A 64 -10.94 2.74 17.45
C LEU A 64 -11.57 3.67 18.52
N PRO A 65 -12.90 3.72 18.66
CA PRO A 65 -13.90 3.22 17.70
C PRO A 65 -13.81 3.96 16.35
N GLY A 66 -14.41 3.37 15.31
CA GLY A 66 -14.49 4.05 14.02
C GLY A 66 -15.37 5.31 14.09
N PRO A 67 -14.97 6.42 13.47
CA PRO A 67 -15.76 7.64 13.48
C PRO A 67 -17.06 7.49 12.67
N GLY A 68 -18.13 8.16 13.11
CA GLY A 68 -19.39 8.27 12.37
C GLY A 68 -20.33 7.06 12.56
N ASP A 69 -19.92 5.89 12.09
CA ASP A 69 -20.84 4.80 11.73
C ASP A 69 -21.11 3.83 12.87
N GLY A 70 -20.45 4.02 14.01
CA GLY A 70 -20.54 3.12 15.16
C GLY A 70 -19.91 1.75 14.89
N SER A 71 -18.81 1.71 14.13
CA SER A 71 -17.98 0.52 14.01
C SER A 71 -17.02 0.40 15.19
N ALA A 72 -16.64 -0.83 15.52
CA ALA A 72 -15.60 -1.11 16.51
C ALA A 72 -14.23 -0.61 16.04
N ALA A 73 -13.96 -0.70 14.74
CA ALA A 73 -12.76 -0.13 14.14
C ALA A 73 -13.04 0.33 12.71
N HIS A 74 -12.32 1.35 12.29
CA HIS A 74 -12.20 1.77 10.89
C HIS A 74 -10.73 1.69 10.50
N LEU A 75 -10.43 1.07 9.35
CA LEU A 75 -9.08 0.89 8.84
C LEU A 75 -8.99 1.40 7.41
N VAL A 76 -7.89 2.07 7.08
CA VAL A 76 -7.63 2.61 5.75
C VAL A 76 -6.26 2.13 5.29
N LEU A 77 -6.22 1.45 4.14
CA LEU A 77 -4.98 0.97 3.52
C LEU A 77 -4.44 2.02 2.55
N TYR A 78 -3.27 2.57 2.87
CA TYR A 78 -2.52 3.47 2.03
C TYR A 78 -1.38 2.73 1.35
N GLN A 79 -1.26 2.89 0.04
CA GLN A 79 -0.11 2.42 -0.74
C GLN A 79 -0.03 3.19 -2.06
N GLY A 80 0.44 4.44 -1.99
CA GLY A 80 0.68 5.25 -3.18
C GLY A 80 1.90 4.78 -3.98
N LEU A 81 1.85 4.95 -5.31
CA LEU A 81 3.00 4.65 -6.16
C LEU A 81 4.16 5.64 -5.93
N ASP A 82 3.80 6.91 -5.74
CA ASP A 82 4.69 8.05 -5.49
C ASP A 82 3.89 9.17 -4.80
N HIS A 83 4.44 9.79 -3.76
CA HIS A 83 3.83 10.91 -3.05
C HIS A 83 3.57 12.14 -3.92
N ALA A 84 4.28 12.28 -5.05
CA ALA A 84 4.01 13.34 -6.02
C ALA A 84 2.61 13.21 -6.68
N LEU A 85 2.01 12.01 -6.62
CA LEU A 85 0.70 11.71 -7.19
C LEU A 85 -0.47 11.94 -6.20
N ASP A 86 -0.19 12.36 -4.96
CA ASP A 86 -1.17 12.56 -3.87
C ASP A 86 -2.11 13.78 -4.08
N GLY A 87 -2.32 14.21 -5.33
CA GLY A 87 -3.34 15.21 -5.70
C GLY A 87 -2.98 16.67 -5.42
N THR A 88 -1.78 16.99 -4.95
CA THR A 88 -1.32 18.38 -4.76
C THR A 88 -0.71 19.01 -6.01
N GLY A 89 -0.48 18.22 -7.07
CA GLY A 89 0.02 18.69 -8.36
C GLY A 89 -1.11 19.18 -9.28
N GLU A 90 -0.76 19.94 -10.33
CA GLU A 90 -1.70 20.19 -11.42
C GLU A 90 -2.20 18.84 -11.98
N PRO A 91 -3.50 18.68 -12.26
CA PRO A 91 -4.02 17.43 -12.82
C PRO A 91 -3.25 17.13 -14.11
N SER A 92 -2.41 16.10 -14.08
CA SER A 92 -1.74 15.66 -15.30
C SER A 92 -2.81 15.04 -16.20
N ASP A 93 -3.16 15.73 -17.27
CA ASP A 93 -4.22 15.44 -18.24
C ASP A 93 -4.05 14.11 -19.02
N ASP A 94 -3.09 13.27 -18.66
CA ASP A 94 -2.65 12.10 -19.44
C ASP A 94 -3.41 10.80 -19.08
N GLY A 95 -4.41 10.84 -18.20
CA GLY A 95 -5.25 9.68 -17.82
C GLY A 95 -4.54 8.57 -17.03
N PHE A 96 -3.24 8.73 -16.74
CA PHE A 96 -2.46 7.76 -15.98
C PHE A 96 -3.00 7.58 -14.56
N VAL A 97 -3.27 8.67 -13.84
CA VAL A 97 -3.80 8.62 -12.46
C VAL A 97 -5.13 7.90 -12.42
N GLU A 98 -6.05 8.20 -13.34
CA GLU A 98 -7.34 7.49 -13.45
C GLU A 98 -7.15 6.00 -13.73
N THR A 99 -6.22 5.64 -14.60
CA THR A 99 -5.90 4.25 -14.92
C THR A 99 -5.29 3.52 -13.71
N LEU A 100 -4.42 4.20 -12.95
CA LEU A 100 -3.82 3.67 -11.74
C LEU A 100 -4.89 3.45 -10.65
N SER A 101 -5.75 4.43 -10.41
CA SER A 101 -6.88 4.30 -9.49
C SER A 101 -7.81 3.14 -9.87
N ALA A 102 -8.14 2.99 -11.15
CA ALA A 102 -8.95 1.88 -11.63
C ALA A 102 -8.25 0.52 -11.46
N ALA A 103 -6.93 0.48 -11.62
CA ALA A 103 -6.14 -0.73 -11.37
C ALA A 103 -6.09 -1.09 -9.87
N HIS A 104 -5.93 -0.10 -8.99
CA HIS A 104 -6.01 -0.29 -7.53
C HIS A 104 -7.39 -0.83 -7.11
N GLU A 105 -8.46 -0.17 -7.58
CA GLU A 105 -9.84 -0.61 -7.34
C GLU A 105 -10.03 -2.05 -7.80
N THR A 106 -9.64 -2.38 -9.03
CA THR A 106 -9.75 -3.73 -9.58
C THR A 106 -9.03 -4.78 -8.72
N ILE A 107 -7.83 -4.47 -8.22
CA ILE A 107 -7.08 -5.37 -7.32
C ILE A 107 -7.84 -5.56 -6.01
N ALA A 108 -8.30 -4.46 -5.41
CA ALA A 108 -9.01 -4.47 -4.13
C ALA A 108 -10.39 -5.15 -4.23
N SER A 109 -11.13 -5.02 -5.34
CA SER A 109 -12.44 -5.64 -5.56
C SER A 109 -12.39 -7.17 -5.54
N VAL A 110 -11.24 -7.80 -5.84
CA VAL A 110 -11.09 -9.27 -5.70
C VAL A 110 -11.23 -9.72 -4.24
N HIS A 111 -11.01 -8.80 -3.31
CA HIS A 111 -11.00 -9.02 -1.87
C HIS A 111 -12.14 -8.29 -1.16
N GLU A 112 -13.11 -7.74 -1.91
CA GLU A 112 -14.31 -7.12 -1.37
C GLU A 112 -15.08 -8.12 -0.49
N SER A 113 -15.53 -7.65 0.67
CA SER A 113 -16.27 -8.47 1.62
C SER A 113 -17.15 -7.59 2.50
N GLU A 114 -17.86 -8.20 3.45
CA GLU A 114 -18.67 -7.47 4.43
C GLU A 114 -17.86 -6.41 5.21
N TYR A 115 -16.55 -6.63 5.41
CA TYR A 115 -15.70 -5.72 6.18
C TYR A 115 -14.75 -4.90 5.31
N VAL A 116 -14.69 -5.12 3.99
CA VAL A 116 -13.68 -4.50 3.11
C VAL A 116 -14.37 -3.89 1.91
N THR A 117 -14.12 -2.60 1.68
CA THR A 117 -14.64 -1.83 0.55
C THR A 117 -13.46 -1.30 -0.28
N PRO A 118 -13.37 -1.60 -1.58
CA PRO A 118 -12.33 -1.05 -2.44
C PRO A 118 -12.53 0.46 -2.66
N VAL A 119 -11.43 1.19 -2.87
CA VAL A 119 -11.45 2.63 -3.16
C VAL A 119 -10.74 2.91 -4.48
N ALA A 120 -11.36 3.73 -5.32
CA ALA A 120 -10.80 4.17 -6.61
C ALA A 120 -9.93 5.42 -6.45
N ASP A 121 -8.82 5.30 -5.72
CA ASP A 121 -7.90 6.41 -5.41
C ASP A 121 -6.43 6.00 -5.71
N PRO A 122 -5.56 6.94 -6.12
CA PRO A 122 -4.17 6.62 -6.43
C PRO A 122 -3.32 6.29 -5.18
N THR A 123 -3.82 6.61 -3.99
CA THR A 123 -3.12 6.47 -2.70
C THR A 123 -3.86 5.55 -1.75
N ILE A 124 -5.18 5.69 -1.66
CA ILE A 124 -6.05 4.88 -0.82
C ILE A 124 -6.54 3.67 -1.62
N ILE A 125 -6.21 2.47 -1.15
CA ILE A 125 -6.51 1.24 -1.88
C ILE A 125 -7.86 0.65 -1.45
N LEU A 126 -8.12 0.63 -0.15
CA LEU A 126 -9.35 0.12 0.43
C LEU A 126 -9.60 0.72 1.81
N GLU A 127 -10.86 0.66 2.21
CA GLU A 127 -11.33 0.92 3.57
C GLU A 127 -11.86 -0.39 4.16
N ALA A 128 -11.76 -0.54 5.48
CA ALA A 128 -12.32 -1.67 6.19
C ALA A 128 -13.01 -1.26 7.49
N HIS A 129 -14.19 -1.83 7.73
CA HIS A 129 -15.03 -1.52 8.88
C HIS A 129 -15.29 -2.78 9.69
N VAL A 130 -14.84 -2.78 10.94
CA VAL A 130 -15.09 -3.89 11.87
C VAL A 130 -16.32 -3.56 12.71
N PRO A 131 -17.44 -4.28 12.60
CA PRO A 131 -18.61 -4.02 13.43
C PRO A 131 -18.37 -4.47 14.88
N HIS A 132 -19.13 -3.92 15.82
CA HIS A 132 -19.09 -4.36 17.22
C HIS A 132 -19.45 -5.85 17.42
N SER A 133 -20.21 -6.42 16.49
CA SER A 133 -20.59 -7.84 16.48
C SER A 133 -19.67 -8.71 15.61
N TYR A 134 -18.39 -8.35 15.49
CA TYR A 134 -17.45 -9.12 14.67
C TYR A 134 -17.22 -10.54 15.19
N THR A 135 -16.75 -11.42 14.31
CA THR A 135 -16.19 -12.72 14.69
C THR A 135 -14.70 -12.74 14.37
N GLU A 136 -13.91 -13.43 15.20
CA GLU A 136 -12.46 -13.57 14.99
C GLU A 136 -12.13 -14.09 13.59
N SER A 137 -12.91 -15.06 13.08
CA SER A 137 -12.73 -15.60 11.72
C SER A 137 -12.91 -14.57 10.62
N LYS A 138 -13.87 -13.64 10.75
CA LYS A 138 -14.09 -12.57 9.77
C LYS A 138 -13.00 -11.50 9.90
N LEU A 139 -12.57 -11.19 11.11
CA LEU A 139 -11.47 -10.25 11.35
C LEU A 139 -10.15 -10.78 10.76
N TYR A 140 -9.83 -12.05 10.98
CA TYR A 140 -8.67 -12.70 10.37
C TYR A 140 -8.76 -12.74 8.84
N SER A 141 -9.94 -13.08 8.29
CA SER A 141 -10.17 -13.06 6.84
C SER A 141 -9.99 -11.66 6.25
N MET A 142 -10.45 -10.62 6.94
CA MET A 142 -10.27 -9.22 6.56
C MET A 142 -8.78 -8.87 6.52
N MET A 143 -8.01 -9.16 7.58
CA MET A 143 -6.58 -8.85 7.60
C MET A 143 -5.76 -9.63 6.56
N THR A 144 -6.14 -10.89 6.30
CA THR A 144 -5.58 -11.68 5.21
C THR A 144 -5.86 -11.02 3.85
N ALA A 145 -7.08 -10.53 3.64
CA ALA A 145 -7.50 -9.85 2.43
C ALA A 145 -6.74 -8.53 2.23
N ILE A 146 -6.60 -7.70 3.27
CA ILE A 146 -5.82 -6.45 3.25
C ILE A 146 -4.36 -6.73 2.87
N SER A 147 -3.73 -7.73 3.51
CA SER A 147 -2.33 -8.10 3.24
C SER A 147 -2.14 -8.64 1.81
N ALA A 148 -3.09 -9.44 1.31
CA ALA A 148 -3.07 -9.95 -0.06
C ALA A 148 -3.22 -8.82 -1.10
N THR A 149 -4.09 -7.84 -0.83
CA THR A 149 -4.22 -6.63 -1.64
C THR A 149 -2.92 -5.84 -1.67
N ALA A 150 -2.31 -5.58 -0.51
CA ALA A 150 -1.06 -4.82 -0.42
C ALA A 150 0.08 -5.46 -1.25
N LEU A 151 0.22 -6.79 -1.19
CA LEU A 151 1.20 -7.54 -1.99
C LEU A 151 0.94 -7.42 -3.50
N ARG A 152 -0.32 -7.43 -3.92
CA ARG A 152 -0.68 -7.30 -5.34
C ARG A 152 -0.43 -5.88 -5.86
N VAL A 153 -0.76 -4.86 -5.07
CA VAL A 153 -0.46 -3.46 -5.40
C VAL A 153 1.05 -3.25 -5.48
N GLN A 154 1.82 -3.80 -4.53
CA GLN A 154 3.28 -3.72 -4.57
C GLN A 154 3.86 -4.32 -5.87
N ARG A 155 3.30 -5.46 -6.30
CA ARG A 155 3.71 -6.09 -7.55
C ARG A 155 3.42 -5.20 -8.75
N LEU A 156 2.22 -4.61 -8.83
CA LEU A 156 1.86 -3.66 -9.88
C LEU A 156 2.85 -2.47 -9.90
N HIS A 157 3.14 -1.89 -8.75
CA HIS A 157 4.11 -0.79 -8.63
C HIS A 157 5.51 -1.19 -9.08
N GLY A 158 5.96 -2.39 -8.72
CA GLY A 158 7.25 -2.93 -9.17
C GLY A 158 7.32 -3.12 -10.69
N GLU A 159 6.24 -3.60 -11.31
CA GLU A 159 6.13 -3.77 -12.77
C GLU A 159 6.15 -2.40 -13.49
N LEU A 160 5.43 -1.41 -12.95
CA LEU A 160 5.44 -0.03 -13.47
C LEU A 160 6.83 0.61 -13.37
N ARG A 161 7.47 0.57 -12.18
CA ARG A 161 8.82 1.10 -11.96
C ARG A 161 9.85 0.45 -12.88
N THR A 162 9.77 -0.87 -13.09
CA THR A 162 10.67 -1.59 -14.01
C THR A 162 10.48 -1.11 -15.45
N THR A 163 9.23 -0.91 -15.88
CA THR A 163 8.91 -0.45 -17.24
C THR A 163 9.44 0.95 -17.49
N VAL A 164 9.20 1.88 -16.55
CA VAL A 164 9.71 3.26 -16.64
C VAL A 164 11.24 3.27 -16.74
N ASN A 165 11.92 2.53 -15.86
CA ASN A 165 13.38 2.46 -15.86
C ASN A 165 13.95 1.86 -17.17
N ALA A 166 13.26 0.88 -17.76
CA ALA A 166 13.69 0.30 -19.04
C ALA A 166 13.61 1.33 -20.17
N VAL A 167 12.54 2.13 -20.24
CA VAL A 167 12.37 3.18 -21.26
C VAL A 167 13.39 4.30 -21.09
N SER A 168 13.59 4.79 -19.86
CA SER A 168 14.54 5.87 -19.57
C SER A 168 16.00 5.49 -19.89
N ASN A 169 16.37 4.21 -19.77
CA ASN A 169 17.71 3.73 -20.11
C ASN A 169 17.95 3.59 -21.62
N VAL A 170 16.90 3.35 -22.42
CA VAL A 170 17.01 3.23 -23.88
C VAL A 170 17.29 4.58 -24.55
N GLU A 171 16.78 5.69 -23.98
CA GLU A 171 17.02 7.04 -24.51
C GLU A 171 18.42 7.58 -24.21
N SER A 172 19.12 7.04 -23.21
CA SER A 172 20.51 7.45 -22.89
C SER A 172 21.59 6.84 -23.80
N ASP A 173 21.29 5.84 -24.63
CA ASP A 173 22.28 5.18 -25.51
C ASP A 173 22.34 5.78 -26.94
N GLY A 174 21.63 6.89 -27.17
CA GLY A 174 21.50 7.54 -28.48
C GLY A 174 22.57 8.57 -28.83
N GLY A 175 23.74 8.57 -28.19
CA GLY A 175 24.63 9.75 -28.26
C GLY A 175 26.12 9.53 -28.08
N HIS A 176 26.79 8.69 -28.89
CA HIS A 176 28.11 9.01 -29.49
C HIS A 176 28.57 7.93 -30.49
N ARG A 177 28.16 8.09 -31.75
CA ARG A 177 28.92 7.56 -32.90
C ARG A 177 30.24 8.34 -33.02
N ARG A 178 31.37 7.68 -32.75
CA ARG A 178 32.62 7.94 -33.45
C ARG A 178 33.11 6.65 -34.08
N SER A 179 32.69 6.40 -35.31
CA SER A 179 33.43 5.54 -36.23
C SER A 179 34.69 6.28 -36.66
N PRO A 180 35.90 5.72 -36.52
CA PRO A 180 37.01 6.10 -37.37
C PRO A 180 37.04 5.18 -38.59
N LEU A 181 36.85 5.86 -39.72
CA LEU A 181 37.32 5.54 -41.06
C LEU A 181 38.28 4.36 -41.19
N VAL A 182 37.86 3.44 -42.07
CA VAL A 182 38.68 2.51 -42.84
C VAL A 182 39.87 3.26 -43.44
N PHE A 183 41.08 2.86 -43.08
CA PHE A 183 42.28 3.09 -43.90
C PHE A 183 42.71 1.74 -44.46
N GLU A 184 42.39 1.53 -45.73
CA GLU A 184 43.04 0.50 -46.55
C GLU A 184 44.53 0.85 -46.70
N SER A 185 45.39 -0.11 -46.41
CA SER A 185 46.78 -0.12 -46.88
C SER A 185 47.21 -1.57 -47.04
N SER A 186 46.98 -2.09 -48.26
CA SER A 186 47.68 -3.25 -48.79
C SER A 186 49.00 -2.78 -49.39
N VAL A 187 50.14 -3.24 -48.85
CA VAL A 187 51.34 -3.54 -49.67
C VAL A 187 52.03 -4.77 -49.07
N GLU A 188 52.40 -5.67 -49.96
CA GLU A 188 52.91 -7.03 -49.79
C GLU A 188 54.36 -7.15 -49.28
N SER A 189 54.69 -8.41 -48.94
CA SER A 189 55.95 -9.13 -49.22
C SER A 189 57.05 -9.22 -48.16
N ALA A 190 57.05 -10.38 -47.49
CA ALA A 190 58.11 -11.41 -47.45
C ALA A 190 59.59 -11.01 -47.61
N CYS A 191 60.40 -11.33 -46.58
CA CYS A 191 61.61 -12.15 -46.76
C CYS A 191 62.16 -12.71 -45.42
N GLN A 192 62.61 -13.96 -45.51
CA GLN A 192 63.22 -14.80 -44.49
C GLN A 192 64.61 -14.30 -44.07
N ARG A 193 65.01 -14.56 -42.82
CA ARG A 193 66.22 -15.33 -42.46
C ARG A 193 66.17 -15.76 -41.00
#